data_AF-A0A9E5HLG8-F1
#
_entry.id   AF-A0A9E5HLG8-F1
#
_cell.length_a   1.000
_cell.length_b   1.000
_cell.length_c   1.000
_cell.angle_alpha   90.00
_cell.angle_beta   90.00
_cell.angle_gamma   90.00
#
_symmetry.space_group_name_H-M   'P 1'
#
loop_
_entity.id
_entity.type
_entity.pdbx_description
1 polymer ?
#
loop_
_entity_poly.entity_id
_entity_poly.type
_entity_poly.pdbx_seq_one_letter_code
_entity_poly.pdbx_strand_id
1 'polypeptide(L)'
;SASRYCEELSGRHRCLVVHPINPPHLIPAVEIVPSPWTEKSIITKVDEIMRNCSRETILLNKEIDGFVVNRLQGALLEEAFRLVGSGIVSAADLDKAIADGLGLRWSFMGPMKTIHLNAPGGVADYVERYARMYQGFDLHADTDNSWHRVTRETLTAELETAIPTDDIPAAQAERDKKLMALIKHKQTS
;
A
#
# COMPACT_ATOMS: atom_id res chain seq x y z
N SER A 1 -15.60 -0.17 -9.42
CA SER A 1 -16.13 0.61 -8.30
C SER A 1 -17.61 0.33 -8.12
N ALA A 2 -18.21 0.66 -6.97
CA ALA A 2 -19.64 0.48 -6.72
C ALA A 2 -20.52 1.20 -7.75
N SER A 3 -20.04 2.32 -8.32
CA SER A 3 -20.73 3.02 -9.41
C SER A 3 -21.07 2.11 -10.59
N ARG A 4 -20.13 1.27 -11.05
CA ARG A 4 -20.30 0.38 -12.21
C ARG A 4 -21.34 -0.72 -11.99
N TYR A 5 -21.55 -1.16 -10.75
CA TYR A 5 -22.41 -2.32 -10.45
C TYR A 5 -23.75 -1.94 -9.82
N CYS A 6 -23.86 -0.72 -9.28
CA CYS A 6 -25.03 -0.27 -8.53
C CYS A 6 -25.79 0.88 -9.21
N GLU A 7 -25.41 1.29 -10.42
CA GLU A 7 -25.97 2.44 -11.12
C GLU A 7 -27.51 2.41 -11.26
N GLU A 8 -28.04 1.23 -11.59
CA GLU A 8 -29.47 0.99 -11.84
C GLU A 8 -30.27 0.61 -10.58
N LEU A 9 -29.62 0.53 -9.41
CA LEU A 9 -30.31 0.17 -8.18
C LEU A 9 -31.16 1.35 -7.67
N SER A 10 -32.43 1.11 -7.37
CA SER A 10 -33.30 2.15 -6.77
C SER A 10 -32.74 2.72 -5.46
N GLY A 11 -31.95 1.93 -4.72
CA GLY A 11 -31.28 2.34 -3.49
C GLY A 11 -29.84 2.82 -3.64
N ARG A 12 -29.38 3.16 -4.86
CA ARG A 12 -27.96 3.43 -5.17
C ARG A 12 -27.29 4.51 -4.31
N HIS A 13 -28.06 5.46 -3.78
CA HIS A 13 -27.58 6.49 -2.86
C HIS A 13 -26.95 5.93 -1.57
N ARG A 14 -27.19 4.64 -1.27
CA ARG A 14 -26.61 3.91 -0.13
C ARG A 14 -25.41 3.03 -0.50
N CYS A 15 -25.04 2.96 -1.78
CA CYS A 15 -23.99 2.07 -2.27
C CYS A 15 -22.62 2.75 -2.19
N LEU A 16 -21.66 2.07 -1.58
CA LEU A 16 -20.25 2.43 -1.52
C LEU A 16 -19.41 1.14 -1.43
N VAL A 17 -18.09 1.24 -1.60
CA VAL A 17 -17.18 0.11 -1.34
C VAL A 17 -16.52 0.27 0.03
N VAL A 18 -16.42 -0.85 0.76
CA VAL A 18 -15.57 -1.01 1.93
C VAL A 18 -14.52 -2.06 1.57
N HIS A 19 -13.28 -1.63 1.36
CA HIS A 19 -12.18 -2.51 0.91
C HIS A 19 -11.19 -2.74 2.06
N PRO A 20 -11.20 -3.93 2.69
CA PRO A 20 -10.25 -4.27 3.74
C PRO A 20 -8.89 -4.69 3.15
N ILE A 21 -7.81 -4.50 3.90
CA ILE A 21 -6.46 -4.86 3.46
C ILE A 21 -6.09 -6.28 3.96
N ASN A 22 -5.46 -7.09 3.10
CA ASN A 22 -5.12 -8.48 3.40
C ASN A 22 -3.92 -8.59 4.36
N PRO A 23 -3.95 -9.45 5.40
CA PRO A 23 -5.10 -10.22 5.90
C PRO A 23 -6.08 -9.37 6.72
N PRO A 24 -7.38 -9.36 6.38
CA PRO A 24 -8.37 -8.41 6.93
C PRO A 24 -8.69 -8.63 8.41
N HIS A 25 -8.33 -9.78 8.97
CA HIS A 25 -8.47 -10.06 10.39
C HIS A 25 -7.31 -9.49 11.23
N LEU A 26 -6.17 -9.16 10.62
CA LEU A 26 -5.02 -8.54 11.29
C LEU A 26 -4.86 -7.07 10.95
N ILE A 27 -4.93 -6.72 9.66
CA ILE A 27 -4.71 -5.34 9.23
C ILE A 27 -5.95 -4.50 9.56
N PRO A 28 -5.82 -3.46 10.41
CA PRO A 28 -6.99 -2.67 10.84
C PRO A 28 -7.48 -1.71 9.75
N ALA A 29 -6.62 -1.38 8.78
CA ALA A 29 -6.93 -0.40 7.74
C ALA A 29 -8.06 -0.88 6.82
N VAL A 30 -8.99 0.03 6.51
CA VAL A 30 -10.09 -0.21 5.57
C VAL A 30 -10.36 1.03 4.73
N GLU A 31 -10.46 0.87 3.42
CA GLU A 31 -10.80 1.98 2.51
C GLU A 31 -12.31 2.10 2.37
N ILE A 32 -12.85 3.29 2.61
CA ILE A 32 -14.25 3.64 2.35
C ILE A 32 -14.28 4.47 1.07
N VAL A 33 -14.91 3.93 0.02
CA VAL A 33 -14.92 4.53 -1.31
C VAL A 33 -16.36 4.85 -1.73
N PRO A 34 -16.79 6.11 -1.63
CA PRO A 34 -18.11 6.51 -2.08
C PRO A 34 -18.22 6.47 -3.61
N SER A 35 -19.42 6.13 -4.08
CA SER A 35 -19.84 6.39 -5.46
C SER A 35 -20.22 7.88 -5.60
N PRO A 36 -20.28 8.43 -6.83
CA PRO A 36 -20.63 9.85 -7.04
C PRO A 36 -21.96 10.29 -6.43
N TRP A 37 -22.90 9.36 -6.24
CA TRP A 37 -24.24 9.59 -5.71
C TRP A 37 -24.43 9.07 -4.28
N THR A 38 -23.38 8.56 -3.62
CA THR A 38 -23.48 8.10 -2.23
C THR A 38 -23.80 9.28 -1.32
N GLU A 39 -24.84 9.15 -0.50
CA GLU A 39 -25.19 10.18 0.48
C GLU A 39 -24.12 10.30 1.57
N LYS A 40 -23.82 11.55 1.97
CA LYS A 40 -22.84 11.83 3.04
C LYS A 40 -23.22 11.16 4.36
N SER A 41 -24.51 11.10 4.69
CA SER A 41 -25.03 10.41 5.88
C SER A 41 -24.67 8.91 5.89
N ILE A 42 -24.66 8.27 4.72
CA ILE A 42 -24.28 6.87 4.56
C ILE A 42 -22.77 6.70 4.75
N ILE A 43 -21.96 7.61 4.22
CA ILE A 43 -20.50 7.60 4.41
C ILE A 43 -20.18 7.72 5.90
N THR A 44 -20.75 8.71 6.60
CA THR A 44 -20.56 8.90 8.05
C THR A 44 -20.98 7.66 8.83
N LYS A 45 -22.16 7.10 8.53
CA LYS A 45 -22.64 5.89 9.19
C LYS A 45 -21.70 4.70 9.00
N VAL A 46 -21.16 4.50 7.80
CA VAL A 46 -20.21 3.40 7.54
C VAL A 46 -18.88 3.64 8.24
N ASP A 47 -18.37 4.88 8.25
CA ASP A 47 -17.16 5.24 9.00
C ASP A 47 -17.31 4.89 10.50
N GLU A 48 -18.44 5.28 11.11
CA GLU A 48 -18.76 4.96 12.49
C GLU A 48 -18.83 3.45 12.75
N ILE A 49 -19.52 2.70 11.87
CA ILE A 49 -19.58 1.23 11.99
C ILE A 49 -18.18 0.61 11.95
N MET A 50 -17.34 1.03 11.01
CA MET A 50 -15.98 0.49 10.87
C MET A 50 -15.12 0.82 12.08
N ARG A 51 -15.18 2.06 12.59
CA ARG A 51 -14.45 2.47 13.80
C ARG A 51 -14.93 1.70 15.04
N ASN A 52 -16.23 1.47 15.19
CA ASN A 52 -16.78 0.64 16.27
C ASN A 52 -16.30 -0.82 16.18
N CYS A 53 -15.96 -1.31 14.98
CA CYS A 53 -15.29 -2.58 14.76
C CYS A 53 -13.76 -2.50 14.91
N SER A 54 -13.22 -1.45 15.56
CA SER A 54 -11.78 -1.21 15.75
C SER A 54 -10.99 -1.15 14.43
N ARG A 55 -11.61 -0.66 13.36
CA ARG A 55 -10.95 -0.43 12.07
C ARG A 55 -10.43 1.00 11.95
N GLU A 56 -9.32 1.13 11.26
CA GLU A 56 -8.74 2.41 10.88
C GLU A 56 -9.22 2.78 9.48
N THR A 57 -10.12 3.75 9.39
CA THR A 57 -10.78 4.09 8.13
C THR A 57 -9.93 5.05 7.29
N ILE A 58 -9.81 4.72 6.01
CA ILE A 58 -9.21 5.56 4.97
C ILE A 58 -10.37 6.02 4.08
N LEU A 59 -10.83 7.24 4.29
CA LEU A 59 -11.94 7.79 3.52
C LEU A 59 -11.44 8.38 2.20
N LEU A 60 -11.92 7.85 1.08
CA LEU A 60 -11.66 8.41 -0.24
C LEU A 60 -12.72 9.47 -0.56
N ASN A 61 -12.28 10.57 -1.16
CA ASN A 61 -13.19 11.63 -1.61
C ASN A 61 -13.90 11.28 -2.93
N LYS A 62 -13.32 10.39 -3.72
CA LYS A 62 -13.84 9.93 -5.01
C LYS A 62 -13.30 8.54 -5.32
N GLU A 63 -14.03 7.82 -6.16
CA GLU A 63 -13.56 6.55 -6.69
C GLU A 63 -12.38 6.72 -7.65
N ILE A 64 -11.49 5.73 -7.64
CA ILE A 64 -10.37 5.57 -8.55
C ILE A 64 -10.06 4.08 -8.69
N ASP A 65 -9.64 3.65 -9.89
CA ASP A 65 -9.22 2.27 -10.11
C ASP A 65 -7.97 1.95 -9.25
N GLY A 66 -8.06 0.84 -8.51
CA GLY A 66 -7.04 0.39 -7.56
C GLY A 66 -7.08 1.06 -6.18
N PHE A 67 -8.01 1.99 -5.93
CA PHE A 67 -8.11 2.73 -4.66
C PHE A 67 -6.77 3.38 -4.26
N VAL A 68 -6.50 3.66 -2.98
CA VAL A 68 -5.25 4.32 -2.57
C VAL A 68 -4.16 3.30 -2.28
N VAL A 69 -4.46 2.27 -1.48
CA VAL A 69 -3.45 1.32 -0.99
C VAL A 69 -2.84 0.52 -2.14
N ASN A 70 -3.65 -0.04 -3.06
CA ASN A 70 -3.07 -0.81 -4.18
C ASN A 70 -2.34 0.08 -5.18
N ARG A 71 -2.69 1.38 -5.30
CA ARG A 71 -1.93 2.30 -6.16
C ARG A 71 -0.56 2.63 -5.59
N LEU A 72 -0.46 2.82 -4.27
CA LEU A 72 0.83 2.98 -3.60
C LEU A 72 1.67 1.71 -3.70
N GLN A 73 1.06 0.54 -3.51
CA GLN A 73 1.72 -0.75 -3.71
C GLN A 73 2.18 -0.93 -5.15
N GLY A 74 1.33 -0.63 -6.13
CA GLY A 74 1.65 -0.72 -7.55
C GLY A 74 2.82 0.18 -7.94
N ALA A 75 2.84 1.44 -7.49
CA ALA A 75 3.95 2.35 -7.75
C ALA A 75 5.29 1.83 -7.18
N LEU A 76 5.26 1.24 -5.98
CA LEU A 76 6.45 0.62 -5.40
C LEU A 76 6.88 -0.63 -6.18
N LEU A 77 5.93 -1.47 -6.59
CA LEU A 77 6.22 -2.68 -7.36
C LEU A 77 6.78 -2.35 -8.75
N GLU A 78 6.23 -1.37 -9.46
CA GLU A 78 6.76 -0.96 -10.76
C GLU A 78 8.25 -0.59 -10.68
N GLU A 79 8.61 0.22 -9.68
CA GLU A 79 10.01 0.60 -9.47
C GLU A 79 10.87 -0.58 -9.03
N ALA A 80 10.35 -1.45 -8.16
CA ALA A 80 11.02 -2.67 -7.73
C ALA A 80 11.37 -3.60 -8.90
N PHE A 81 10.38 -3.90 -9.76
CA PHE A 81 10.57 -4.73 -10.96
C PHE A 81 11.58 -4.09 -11.92
N ARG A 82 11.56 -2.76 -12.04
CA ARG A 82 12.52 -2.02 -12.86
C ARG A 82 13.96 -2.17 -12.35
N LEU A 83 14.17 -1.95 -11.05
CA LEU A 83 15.49 -2.00 -10.42
C LEU A 83 16.09 -3.42 -10.47
N VAL A 84 15.28 -4.44 -10.15
CA VAL A 84 15.71 -5.84 -10.23
C VAL A 84 15.91 -6.28 -11.67
N GLY A 85 14.96 -5.97 -12.56
CA GLY A 85 15.01 -6.34 -13.98
C GLY A 85 16.15 -5.71 -14.76
N SER A 86 16.70 -4.59 -14.26
CA SER A 86 17.89 -3.92 -14.79
C SER A 86 19.20 -4.35 -14.12
N GLY A 87 19.14 -5.30 -13.17
CA GLY A 87 20.31 -5.79 -12.45
C GLY A 87 20.94 -4.78 -11.49
N ILE A 88 20.22 -3.71 -11.12
CA ILE A 88 20.72 -2.68 -10.19
C ILE A 88 20.83 -3.24 -8.77
N VAL A 89 19.90 -4.13 -8.40
CA VAL A 89 19.81 -4.75 -7.07
C VAL A 89 19.21 -6.15 -7.19
N SER A 90 19.56 -7.06 -6.28
CA SER A 90 18.89 -8.36 -6.13
C SER A 90 17.50 -8.20 -5.51
N ALA A 91 16.62 -9.20 -5.62
CA ALA A 91 15.32 -9.15 -4.95
C ALA A 91 15.50 -9.09 -3.42
N ALA A 92 16.47 -9.84 -2.89
CA ALA A 92 16.75 -9.89 -1.45
C ALA A 92 17.24 -8.54 -0.88
N ASP A 93 18.10 -7.82 -1.60
CA ASP A 93 18.57 -6.51 -1.12
C ASP A 93 17.54 -5.40 -1.34
N LEU A 94 16.72 -5.51 -2.39
CA LEU A 94 15.55 -4.65 -2.57
C LEU A 94 14.58 -4.80 -1.38
N ASP A 95 14.29 -6.03 -0.97
CA ASP A 95 13.43 -6.30 0.18
C ASP A 95 14.00 -5.71 1.48
N LYS A 96 15.32 -5.79 1.71
CA LYS A 96 15.96 -5.14 2.87
C LYS A 96 15.80 -3.62 2.83
N ALA A 97 15.92 -2.99 1.66
CA ALA A 97 15.74 -1.54 1.53
C ALA A 97 14.34 -1.09 1.99
N ILE A 98 13.34 -1.95 1.85
CA ILE A 98 12.00 -1.73 2.37
C ILE A 98 11.88 -2.21 3.82
N ALA A 99 12.03 -3.50 4.10
CA ALA A 99 11.75 -4.09 5.41
C ALA A 99 12.61 -3.50 6.54
N ASP A 100 13.91 -3.33 6.28
CA ASP A 100 14.89 -2.84 7.26
C ASP A 100 15.21 -1.34 7.09
N GLY A 101 14.72 -0.73 6.01
CA GLY A 101 14.91 0.68 5.70
C GLY A 101 13.62 1.49 5.82
N LEU A 102 13.00 1.78 4.66
CA LEU A 102 11.85 2.71 4.58
C LEU A 102 10.63 2.22 5.38
N GLY A 103 10.39 0.92 5.37
CA GLY A 103 9.28 0.23 6.01
C GLY A 103 9.25 0.40 7.53
N LEU A 104 10.41 0.52 8.19
CA LEU A 104 10.45 0.72 9.65
C LEU A 104 9.72 1.99 10.07
N ARG A 105 10.02 3.13 9.46
CA ARG A 105 9.30 4.39 9.74
C ARG A 105 7.87 4.37 9.19
N TRP A 106 7.65 3.75 8.03
CA TRP A 106 6.30 3.62 7.46
C TRP A 106 5.37 2.76 8.29
N SER A 107 5.92 1.86 9.12
CA SER A 107 5.14 1.02 10.02
C SER A 107 4.37 1.84 11.06
N PHE A 108 4.84 3.02 11.46
CA PHE A 108 4.16 3.90 12.43
C PHE A 108 3.83 5.30 11.88
N MET A 109 4.34 5.66 10.70
CA MET A 109 4.16 7.00 10.13
C MET A 109 4.10 6.98 8.59
N GLY A 110 3.00 7.48 8.02
CA GLY A 110 2.87 7.60 6.56
C GLY A 110 3.87 8.56 5.89
N PRO A 111 3.98 8.52 4.55
CA PRO A 111 4.99 9.28 3.80
C PRO A 111 4.85 10.80 3.96
N MET A 112 3.63 11.33 4.07
CA MET A 112 3.40 12.77 4.23
C MET A 112 3.94 13.31 5.56
N LYS A 113 3.72 12.59 6.66
CA LYS A 113 4.29 12.93 7.97
C LYS A 113 5.81 12.74 7.96
N THR A 114 6.29 11.69 7.29
CA THR A 114 7.73 11.41 7.16
C THR A 114 8.47 12.58 6.52
N ILE A 115 8.01 13.08 5.37
CA ILE A 115 8.67 14.21 4.69
C ILE A 115 8.53 15.52 5.48
N HIS A 116 7.43 15.70 6.22
CA HIS A 116 7.26 16.85 7.09
C HIS A 116 8.30 16.88 8.21
N LEU A 117 8.69 15.73 8.77
CA LEU A 117 9.71 15.66 9.81
C LEU A 117 11.15 15.66 9.28
N ASN A 118 11.35 15.37 7.99
CA ASN A 118 12.68 15.26 7.39
C ASN A 118 13.26 16.61 6.93
N ALA A 119 12.63 17.74 7.25
CA ALA A 119 13.16 19.08 6.99
C ALA A 119 12.81 20.05 8.13
N PRO A 120 13.73 20.93 8.56
CA PRO A 120 13.49 21.86 9.66
C PRO A 120 12.26 22.77 9.47
N GLY A 121 11.99 23.21 8.23
CA GLY A 121 10.82 24.03 7.89
C GLY A 121 9.57 23.23 7.49
N GLY A 122 9.51 21.94 7.83
CA GLY A 122 8.39 21.08 7.48
C GLY A 122 8.35 20.71 6.01
N VAL A 123 7.17 20.28 5.54
CA VAL A 123 6.98 19.78 4.16
C VAL A 123 7.34 20.82 3.08
N ALA A 124 7.13 22.11 3.32
CA ALA A 124 7.48 23.16 2.35
C ALA A 124 9.00 23.24 2.14
N ASP A 125 9.77 23.23 3.23
CA ASP A 125 11.24 23.19 3.18
C ASP A 125 11.75 21.87 2.59
N TYR A 126 11.10 20.75 2.89
CA TYR A 126 11.42 19.47 2.26
C TYR A 126 11.29 19.52 0.73
N VAL A 127 10.20 20.11 0.23
CA VAL A 127 9.94 20.25 -1.21
C VAL A 127 10.99 21.15 -1.85
N GLU A 128 11.30 22.31 -1.26
CA GLU A 128 12.34 23.23 -1.76
C GLU A 128 13.70 22.54 -1.90
N ARG A 129 14.06 21.70 -0.92
CA ARG A 129 15.36 21.00 -0.90
C ARG A 129 15.44 19.83 -1.88
N TYR A 130 14.39 19.02 -1.95
CA TYR A 130 14.51 17.67 -2.50
C TYR A 130 13.62 17.40 -3.72
N ALA A 131 12.62 18.23 -4.00
CA ALA A 131 11.70 17.97 -5.12
C ALA A 131 12.45 17.86 -6.45
N ARG A 132 13.41 18.76 -6.71
CA ARG A 132 14.22 18.73 -7.93
C ARG A 132 15.05 17.44 -8.07
N MET A 133 15.57 16.91 -6.96
CA MET A 133 16.30 15.66 -6.96
C MET A 133 15.39 14.49 -7.36
N TYR A 134 14.22 14.37 -6.71
CA TYR A 134 13.27 13.29 -7.02
C TYR A 134 12.67 13.40 -8.42
N GLN A 135 12.36 14.61 -8.88
CA GLN A 135 11.89 14.86 -10.25
C GLN A 135 12.94 14.58 -11.32
N GLY A 136 14.23 14.62 -10.95
CA GLY A 136 15.33 14.22 -11.81
C GLY A 136 15.53 12.71 -11.90
N PHE A 137 14.85 11.91 -11.05
CA PHE A 137 14.84 10.47 -11.22
C PHE A 137 13.93 10.12 -12.38
N ASP A 138 14.50 9.54 -13.43
CA ASP A 138 13.73 9.02 -14.55
C ASP A 138 13.05 7.70 -14.15
N LEU A 139 12.09 7.78 -13.21
CA LEU A 139 11.32 6.65 -12.68
C LEU A 139 10.37 6.05 -13.74
N HIS A 140 10.30 6.68 -14.91
CA HIS A 140 9.50 6.26 -16.05
C HIS A 140 10.36 6.01 -17.29
N ALA A 141 11.69 5.92 -17.13
CA ALA A 141 12.59 5.57 -18.22
C ALA A 141 12.13 4.25 -18.88
N ASP A 142 12.17 4.21 -20.21
CA ASP A 142 11.82 3.02 -20.99
C ASP A 142 12.91 1.95 -20.83
N THR A 143 12.82 1.22 -19.72
CA THR A 143 13.55 -0.02 -19.49
C THR A 143 12.58 -1.16 -19.70
N ASP A 144 13.01 -2.25 -20.33
CA ASP A 144 12.24 -3.48 -20.44
C ASP A 144 11.90 -4.03 -19.03
N ASN A 145 10.77 -3.57 -18.51
CA ASN A 145 10.23 -3.83 -17.18
C ASN A 145 9.18 -4.94 -17.22
N SER A 146 9.22 -5.81 -18.24
CA SER A 146 8.27 -6.91 -18.36
C SER A 146 8.29 -7.76 -17.08
N TRP A 147 7.22 -7.66 -16.29
CA TRP A 147 7.09 -8.39 -15.03
C TRP A 147 7.24 -9.90 -15.27
N HIS A 148 6.72 -10.40 -16.39
CA HIS A 148 6.87 -11.79 -16.79
C HIS A 148 8.34 -12.18 -17.06
N ARG A 149 9.10 -11.30 -17.72
CA ARG A 149 10.54 -11.52 -17.97
C ARG A 149 11.31 -11.57 -16.66
N VAL A 150 11.20 -10.51 -15.85
CA VAL A 150 11.92 -10.38 -14.56
C VAL A 150 11.56 -11.52 -13.61
N THR A 151 10.29 -11.92 -13.59
CA THR A 151 9.86 -13.08 -12.79
C THR A 151 10.55 -14.36 -13.23
N ARG A 152 10.48 -14.68 -14.52
CA ARG A 152 11.04 -15.92 -15.08
C ARG A 152 12.57 -15.98 -14.98
N GLU A 153 13.24 -14.85 -15.21
CA GLU A 153 14.70 -14.79 -15.30
C GLU A 153 15.37 -14.62 -13.94
N THR A 154 14.67 -14.05 -12.95
CA THR A 154 15.27 -13.66 -11.67
C THR A 154 14.40 -14.08 -10.48
N LEU A 155 13.20 -13.52 -10.34
CA LEU A 155 12.45 -13.63 -9.08
C LEU A 155 12.06 -15.06 -8.73
N THR A 156 11.65 -15.88 -9.70
CA THR A 156 11.23 -17.26 -9.41
C THR A 156 12.37 -18.06 -8.77
N ALA A 157 13.58 -18.00 -9.32
CA ALA A 157 14.70 -18.75 -8.78
C ALA A 157 15.17 -18.21 -7.41
N GLU A 158 15.26 -16.88 -7.27
CA GLU A 158 15.67 -16.24 -6.02
C GLU A 158 14.67 -16.50 -4.89
N LEU A 159 13.37 -16.31 -5.15
CA LEU A 159 12.34 -16.48 -4.14
C LEU A 159 12.10 -17.95 -3.79
N GLU A 160 12.17 -18.88 -4.74
CA GLU A 160 12.06 -20.31 -4.45
C GLU A 160 13.24 -20.80 -3.57
N THR A 161 14.42 -20.22 -3.75
CA THR A 161 15.58 -20.50 -2.88
C THR A 161 15.38 -19.96 -1.46
N ALA A 162 14.77 -18.79 -1.32
CA ALA A 162 14.56 -18.13 -0.04
C ALA A 162 13.36 -18.71 0.74
N ILE A 163 12.26 -18.96 0.04
CA ILE A 163 10.99 -19.48 0.54
C ILE A 163 10.45 -20.42 -0.53
N PRO A 164 10.73 -21.74 -0.42
CA PRO A 164 10.15 -22.73 -1.32
C PRO A 164 8.62 -22.58 -1.40
N THR A 165 8.05 -22.82 -2.57
CA THR A 165 6.61 -22.64 -2.80
C THR A 165 5.79 -23.50 -1.83
N ASP A 166 6.27 -24.69 -1.49
CA ASP A 166 5.63 -25.60 -0.53
C ASP A 166 5.64 -25.05 0.92
N ASP A 167 6.57 -24.16 1.25
CA ASP A 167 6.72 -23.55 2.58
C ASP A 167 5.96 -22.22 2.72
N ILE A 168 5.31 -21.72 1.65
CA ILE A 168 4.53 -20.48 1.69
C ILE A 168 3.52 -20.45 2.86
N PRO A 169 2.75 -21.50 3.15
CA PRO A 169 1.83 -21.48 4.29
C PRO A 169 2.53 -21.25 5.63
N ALA A 170 3.69 -21.87 5.85
CA ALA A 170 4.48 -21.69 7.06
C ALA A 170 5.08 -20.28 7.15
N ALA A 171 5.61 -19.76 6.03
CA ALA A 171 6.13 -18.40 5.94
C ALA A 171 5.04 -17.34 6.18
N GLN A 172 3.82 -17.56 5.68
CA GLN A 172 2.67 -16.70 5.95
C GLN A 172 2.30 -16.68 7.44
N ALA A 173 2.30 -17.85 8.10
CA ALA A 173 2.02 -17.93 9.53
C ALA A 173 3.06 -17.16 10.37
N GLU A 174 4.35 -17.28 10.03
CA GLU A 174 5.42 -16.53 10.70
C GLU A 174 5.33 -15.01 10.45
N ARG A 175 5.01 -14.60 9.21
CA ARG A 175 4.72 -13.18 8.89
C ARG A 175 3.58 -12.66 9.75
N ASP A 176 2.48 -13.39 9.83
CA ASP A 176 1.28 -12.98 10.55
C ASP A 176 1.54 -12.87 12.06
N LYS A 177 2.36 -13.76 12.63
CA LYS A 177 2.83 -13.67 14.02
C LYS A 177 3.64 -12.40 14.28
N LYS A 178 4.55 -12.03 13.37
CA LYS A 178 5.31 -10.78 13.47
C LYS A 178 4.41 -9.55 13.34
N LEU A 179 3.45 -9.57 12.41
CA LEU A 179 2.46 -8.51 12.25
C LEU A 179 1.62 -8.31 13.51
N MET A 180 1.15 -9.40 14.13
CA MET A 180 0.41 -9.34 15.40
C MET A 180 1.22 -8.67 16.51
N ALA A 181 2.50 -9.03 16.64
CA ALA A 181 3.38 -8.44 17.65
C ALA A 181 3.58 -6.93 17.41
N LEU A 182 3.79 -6.53 16.15
CA LEU A 182 3.95 -5.12 15.76
C LEU A 182 2.66 -4.31 16.01
N ILE A 183 1.50 -4.85 15.64
CA ILE A 183 0.20 -4.20 15.87
C ILE A 183 -0.02 -3.99 17.36
N LYS A 184 0.24 -5.03 18.18
CA LYS A 184 0.15 -4.92 19.63
C LYS A 184 1.06 -3.83 20.18
N HIS A 185 2.31 -3.76 19.73
CA HIS A 185 3.25 -2.72 20.12
C HIS A 185 2.74 -1.31 19.77
N LYS A 186 2.17 -1.13 18.58
CA LYS A 186 1.60 0.15 18.15
C LYS A 186 0.37 0.58 18.94
N GLN A 187 -0.40 -0.36 19.47
CA GLN A 187 -1.57 -0.06 20.30
C GLN A 187 -1.20 0.37 21.73
N THR A 188 0.00 0.03 22.20
CA THR A 188 0.46 0.31 23.57
C THR A 188 1.46 1.46 23.68
N SER A 189 1.91 2.01 22.55
CA SER A 189 2.95 3.05 22.48
C SER A 189 2.40 4.42 22.06
#